data_AF-A0A352BSF2-F1
#
_entry.id   AF-A0A352BSF2-F1
#
_cell.length_a   1.000
_cell.length_b   1.000
_cell.length_c   1.000
_cell.angle_alpha   90.00
_cell.angle_beta   90.00
_cell.angle_gamma   90.00
#
_symmetry.space_group_name_H-M   'P 1'
#
loop_
_entity.id
_entity.type
_entity.pdbx_description
1 polymer ?
#
loop_
_entity_poly.entity_id
_entity_poly.type
_entity_poly.pdbx_seq_one_letter_code
_entity_poly.pdbx_strand_id
1 'polypeptide(L)'
;WCLGAVFVGLQYLGFSQIYNDFGYAFTGPTSSIAYTFIFLIVMLHLAHIVDAMIALSMVIYNHYKQRYILGKTLGVELAALFWHFVDGLWLYLFLFFYFVR
;
A
#
# COMPACT_ATOMS: atom_id res chain seq x y z
N TRP A 1 3.31 11.12 -4.48
CA TRP A 1 3.06 10.78 -5.89
C TRP A 1 4.17 9.89 -6.46
N CYS A 2 5.41 10.36 -6.65
CA CYS A 2 6.47 9.57 -7.30
C CYS A 2 6.82 8.24 -6.61
N LEU A 3 6.94 8.22 -5.27
CA LEU A 3 7.25 7.01 -4.50
C LEU A 3 6.16 5.92 -4.64
N GLY A 4 4.88 6.34 -4.66
CA GLY A 4 3.75 5.42 -4.88
C GLY A 4 3.78 4.80 -6.27
N ALA A 5 4.03 5.59 -7.32
CA ALA A 5 4.11 5.08 -8.69
C ALA A 5 5.25 4.05 -8.87
N VAL A 6 6.42 4.31 -8.27
CA VAL A 6 7.54 3.35 -8.27
C VAL A 6 7.16 2.07 -7.53
N PHE A 7 6.50 2.18 -6.38
CA PHE A 7 6.04 1.03 -5.61
C PHE A 7 5.05 0.16 -6.41
N VAL A 8 4.06 0.76 -7.08
CA VAL A 8 3.11 0.03 -7.94
C VAL A 8 3.83 -0.71 -9.08
N GLY A 9 4.81 -0.06 -9.71
CA GLY A 9 5.63 -0.69 -10.75
C GLY A 9 6.42 -1.91 -10.24
N LEU A 10 7.04 -1.78 -9.06
CA LEU A 10 7.76 -2.89 -8.42
C LEU A 10 6.82 -4.05 -8.04
N GLN A 11 5.62 -3.76 -7.53
CA GLN A 11 4.62 -4.79 -7.22
C GLN A 11 4.14 -5.53 -8.47
N TYR A 12 3.92 -4.80 -9.57
CA TYR A 12 3.54 -5.40 -10.84
C TYR A 12 4.62 -6.35 -11.37
N LEU A 13 5.89 -5.96 -11.30
CA LEU A 13 7.02 -6.81 -11.71
C LEU A 13 7.15 -8.06 -10.82
N GLY A 14 7.03 -7.91 -9.50
CA GLY A 14 7.07 -9.02 -8.56
C GLY A 14 5.96 -10.04 -8.81
N PHE A 15 4.73 -9.57 -9.09
CA PHE A 15 3.63 -10.46 -9.45
C PHE A 15 3.79 -11.11 -10.82
N SER A 16 4.35 -10.40 -11.79
CA SER A 16 4.63 -10.96 -13.12
C SER A 16 5.65 -12.10 -13.05
N GLN A 17 6.66 -11.99 -12.18
CA GLN A 17 7.61 -13.07 -11.90
C GLN A 17 6.94 -14.26 -11.21
N ILE A 18 6.11 -14.01 -10.18
CA ILE A 18 5.37 -15.09 -9.50
C ILE A 18 4.46 -15.85 -10.48
N TYR A 19 3.79 -15.14 -11.38
CA TYR A 19 2.90 -15.75 -12.38
C TYR A 19 3.67 -16.55 -13.45
N ASN A 20 4.77 -16.02 -13.99
CA ASN A 20 5.53 -16.69 -15.05
C ASN A 20 6.42 -17.83 -14.53
N ASP A 21 7.11 -17.67 -13.40
CA ASP A 21 8.12 -18.63 -12.94
C ASP A 21 7.53 -19.77 -12.10
N PHE A 22 6.42 -19.55 -11.40
CA PHE A 22 5.85 -20.55 -10.49
C PHE A 22 4.49 -21.12 -10.91
N GLY A 23 3.81 -20.54 -11.90
CA GLY A 23 2.50 -21.02 -12.37
C GLY A 23 1.40 -21.00 -11.30
N TYR A 24 1.63 -20.30 -10.17
CA TYR A 24 0.64 -20.14 -9.12
C TYR A 24 -0.40 -19.12 -9.58
N ALA A 25 -1.62 -19.59 -9.80
CA ALA A 25 -2.76 -18.73 -10.09
C ALA A 25 -3.05 -17.83 -8.87
N PHE A 26 -3.44 -16.59 -9.12
CA PHE A 26 -3.88 -15.66 -8.08
C PHE A 26 -5.08 -16.18 -7.26
N THR A 27 -5.85 -17.11 -7.86
CA THR A 27 -6.89 -17.93 -7.25
C THR A 27 -6.96 -19.27 -8.01
N GLY A 28 -6.76 -20.41 -7.32
CA GLY A 28 -6.83 -21.72 -7.95
C GLY A 28 -6.39 -22.87 -7.04
N PRO A 29 -6.73 -24.13 -7.37
CA PRO A 29 -6.42 -25.31 -6.56
C PRO A 29 -4.92 -25.66 -6.47
N THR A 30 -4.07 -24.98 -7.25
CA THR A 30 -2.61 -25.12 -7.19
C THR A 30 -1.94 -24.09 -6.29
N SER A 31 -2.67 -23.11 -5.74
CA SER A 31 -2.08 -21.97 -5.03
C SER A 31 -1.83 -22.26 -3.55
N SER A 32 -0.63 -21.95 -3.05
CA SER A 32 -0.36 -22.01 -1.61
C SER A 32 -1.09 -20.87 -0.89
N ILE A 33 -1.53 -21.13 0.35
CA ILE A 33 -2.23 -20.14 1.19
C ILE A 33 -1.40 -18.85 1.31
N ALA A 34 -0.07 -18.96 1.37
CA ALA A 34 0.83 -17.81 1.47
C ALA A 34 0.72 -16.86 0.27
N TYR A 35 0.65 -17.37 -0.97
CA TYR A 35 0.56 -16.52 -2.16
C TYR A 35 -0.78 -15.79 -2.26
N THR A 36 -1.89 -16.44 -1.91
CA THR A 36 -3.21 -15.79 -1.88
C THR A 36 -3.26 -14.66 -0.84
N PHE A 37 -2.64 -14.87 0.33
CA PHE A 37 -2.52 -13.83 1.35
C PHE A 37 -1.66 -12.66 0.86
N ILE A 38 -0.48 -12.90 0.29
CA ILE A 38 0.37 -11.84 -0.27
C ILE A 38 -0.38 -11.04 -1.34
N PHE A 39 -1.12 -11.72 -2.23
CA PHE A 39 -1.93 -11.05 -3.25
C PHE A 39 -3.01 -10.12 -2.65
N LEU A 40 -3.77 -10.61 -1.67
CA LEU A 40 -4.78 -9.82 -0.97
C LEU A 40 -4.18 -8.59 -0.29
N ILE A 41 -3.05 -8.75 0.39
CA ILE A 41 -2.41 -7.66 1.11
C ILE A 41 -1.88 -6.62 0.10
N VAL A 42 -1.26 -7.01 -1.03
CA VAL A 42 -0.79 -6.02 -2.03
C VAL A 42 -1.98 -5.24 -2.61
N MET A 43 -3.09 -5.93 -2.92
CA MET A 43 -4.30 -5.28 -3.42
C MET A 43 -4.87 -4.28 -2.40
N LEU A 44 -4.89 -4.63 -1.12
CA LEU A 44 -5.30 -3.72 -0.05
C LEU A 44 -4.35 -2.52 0.04
N HIS A 45 -3.03 -2.73 -0.09
CA HIS A 45 -2.03 -1.67 -0.01
C HIS A 45 -2.12 -0.71 -1.22
N LEU A 46 -2.41 -1.23 -2.41
CA LEU A 46 -2.73 -0.44 -3.60
C LEU A 46 -3.94 0.46 -3.37
N ALA A 47 -5.02 -0.08 -2.78
CA ALA A 47 -6.19 0.73 -2.41
C ALA A 47 -5.84 1.83 -1.40
N HIS A 48 -4.99 1.54 -0.40
CA HIS A 48 -4.53 2.54 0.57
C HIS A 48 -3.72 3.68 -0.07
N ILE A 49 -2.88 3.39 -1.07
CA ILE A 49 -2.15 4.43 -1.82
C ILE A 49 -3.13 5.38 -2.53
N VAL A 50 -4.23 4.85 -3.05
CA VAL A 50 -5.31 5.66 -3.67
C VAL A 50 -6.01 6.53 -2.63
N ASP A 51 -6.36 5.97 -1.47
CA ASP A 51 -7.01 6.71 -0.38
C ASP A 51 -6.14 7.86 0.14
N ALA A 52 -4.82 7.67 0.25
CA ALA A 52 -3.93 8.74 0.65
C ALA A 52 -3.70 9.80 -0.44
N MET A 53 -3.75 9.44 -1.72
CA MET A 53 -3.78 10.42 -2.81
C MET A 53 -5.01 11.33 -2.69
N ILE A 54 -6.17 10.78 -2.31
CA ILE A 54 -7.39 11.54 -2.07
C ILE A 54 -7.24 12.43 -0.82
N ALA A 55 -6.74 11.88 0.29
CA ALA A 55 -6.51 12.62 1.53
C ALA A 55 -5.55 13.81 1.33
N LEU A 56 -4.44 13.58 0.61
CA LEU A 56 -3.46 14.63 0.29
C LEU A 56 -4.08 15.72 -0.60
N SER A 57 -4.90 15.34 -1.58
CA SER A 57 -5.63 16.29 -2.43
C SER A 57 -6.60 17.15 -1.62
N MET A 58 -7.30 16.56 -0.64
CA MET A 58 -8.17 17.31 0.29
C MET A 58 -7.38 18.29 1.17
N VAL A 59 -6.22 17.88 1.70
CA VAL A 59 -5.35 18.75 2.51
C VAL A 59 -4.85 19.92 1.67
N ILE A 60 -4.39 19.67 0.43
CA ILE A 60 -3.91 20.72 -0.48
C ILE A 60 -5.04 21.68 -0.87
N TYR A 61 -6.23 21.16 -1.19
CA TYR A 61 -7.40 21.99 -1.52
C TYR A 61 -7.80 22.89 -0.34
N ASN A 62 -7.82 22.33 0.88
CA ASN A 62 -8.17 23.06 2.08
C ASN A 62 -7.06 24.06 2.52
N HIS A 63 -5.80 23.77 2.19
CA HIS A 63 -4.67 24.70 2.32
C HIS A 63 -4.80 25.89 1.36
N TYR A 64 -5.15 25.65 0.10
CA TYR A 64 -5.34 26.70 -0.91
C TYR A 64 -6.49 27.66 -0.56
N LYS A 65 -7.52 27.18 0.14
CA LYS A 65 -8.63 28.00 0.66
C LYS A 65 -8.31 28.80 1.93
N GLN A 66 -7.05 28.84 2.39
CA GLN A 66 -6.60 29.60 3.56
C GLN A 66 -7.35 29.28 4.88
N ARG A 67 -7.93 28.07 5.01
CA ARG A 67 -8.63 27.64 6.25
C ARG A 67 -7.73 26.92 7.26
N TYR A 68 -6.44 26.75 6.94
CA TYR A 68 -5.45 26.25 7.89
C TYR A 68 -4.89 27.40 8.73
N ILE A 69 -5.59 27.68 9.82
CA ILE A 69 -5.13 28.54 10.91
C ILE A 69 -4.13 27.72 11.76
N LEU A 70 -3.06 28.34 12.27
CA LEU A 70 -2.06 27.70 13.14
C LEU A 70 -2.73 26.78 14.18
N GLY A 71 -2.41 25.47 14.15
CA GLY A 71 -2.87 24.49 15.15
C GLY A 71 -3.85 23.41 14.68
N LYS A 72 -4.41 23.49 13.46
CA LYS A 72 -5.30 22.43 12.90
C LYS A 72 -4.57 21.47 11.95
N THR A 73 -3.40 20.98 12.32
CA THR A 73 -2.66 19.95 11.56
C THR A 73 -3.13 18.52 11.85
N LEU A 74 -4.15 18.35 12.72
CA LEU A 74 -4.71 17.05 13.09
C LEU A 74 -5.00 16.14 11.89
N GLY A 75 -5.53 16.68 10.79
CA GLY A 75 -5.81 15.87 9.59
C GLY A 75 -4.56 15.32 8.91
N VAL A 76 -3.44 16.05 8.96
CA VAL A 76 -2.16 15.62 8.40
C VAL A 76 -1.49 14.61 9.32
N GLU A 77 -1.52 14.88 10.64
CA GLU A 77 -0.92 14.00 11.65
C GLU A 77 -1.64 12.65 11.72
N LEU A 78 -2.97 12.65 11.65
CA LEU A 78 -3.77 11.43 11.61
C LEU A 78 -3.55 10.65 10.30
N ALA A 79 -3.44 11.34 9.16
CA ALA A 79 -3.12 10.71 7.88
C ALA A 79 -1.71 10.11 7.87
N ALA A 80 -0.72 10.80 8.46
CA ALA A 80 0.64 10.30 8.60
C ALA A 80 0.69 9.07 9.52
N LEU A 81 0.00 9.12 10.67
CA LEU A 81 -0.09 8.00 11.60
C LEU A 81 -0.73 6.77 10.93
N PHE A 82 -1.83 6.97 10.21
CA PHE A 82 -2.50 5.92 9.44
C PHE A 82 -1.59 5.31 8.38
N TRP A 83 -0.89 6.14 7.61
CA TRP A 83 0.04 5.71 6.56
C TRP A 83 1.20 4.87 7.13
N HIS A 84 1.86 5.36 8.17
CA HIS A 84 2.99 4.67 8.79
C HIS A 84 2.57 3.37 9.48
N PHE A 85 1.36 3.31 10.06
CA PHE A 85 0.86 2.09 10.68
C PHE A 85 0.70 0.95 9.67
N VAL A 86 0.09 1.25 8.51
CA VAL A 86 -0.12 0.26 7.44
C VAL A 86 1.19 -0.15 6.77
N ASP A 87 2.12 0.79 6.58
CA ASP A 87 3.46 0.52 6.04
C ASP A 87 4.30 -0.39 6.96
N GLY A 88 4.23 -0.17 8.28
CA GLY A 88 4.87 -1.06 9.25
C GLY A 88 4.32 -2.49 9.22
N LEU A 89 3.00 -2.63 9.12
CA LEU A 89 2.35 -3.94 8.97
C LEU A 89 2.73 -4.62 7.65
N TRP A 90 2.85 -3.85 6.57
CA TRP A 90 3.30 -4.33 5.26
C TRP A 90 4.71 -4.93 5.33
N LEU A 91 5.68 -4.18 5.88
CA LEU A 91 7.06 -4.64 6.04
C LEU A 91 7.15 -5.88 6.93
N TYR A 92 6.40 -5.93 8.02
CA TYR A 92 6.36 -7.10 8.91
C TYR A 92 5.91 -8.36 8.18
N LEU A 93 4.80 -8.29 7.44
CA LEU A 93 4.26 -9.45 6.72
C LEU A 93 5.18 -9.86 5.57
N PHE A 94 5.75 -8.91 4.83
CA PHE A 94 6.73 -9.19 3.79
C PHE A 94 7.95 -9.95 4.35
N LEU A 95 8.51 -9.49 5.47
CA LEU A 95 9.62 -10.16 6.15
C LEU A 95 9.21 -11.54 6.67
N PHE A 96 8.03 -11.67 7.25
CA PHE A 96 7.50 -12.95 7.72
C PHE A 96 7.44 -13.98 6.58
N PHE A 97 6.86 -13.62 5.43
CA PHE A 97 6.80 -14.54 4.28
C PHE A 97 8.16 -14.79 3.62
N TYR A 98 9.08 -13.82 3.67
CA TYR A 98 10.43 -13.98 3.12
C TYR A 98 11.31 -14.90 3.99
N PHE A 99 11.28 -14.73 5.31
CA PHE A 99 12.14 -15.48 6.24
C PHE A 99 11.51 -16.79 6.73
N VAL A 100 10.19 -16.82 6.93
CA VAL A 100 9.45 -17.97 7.47
C VAL A 100 8.76 -18.75 6.34
N ARG A 101 9.46 -18.89 5.21
CA ARG A 101 9.07 -19.79 4.12
C ARG A 101 9.22 -21.25 4.52
#